data_AF-A0A7W4CIF4-F1
#
_entry.id   AF-A0A7W4CIF4-F1
#
_cell.length_a   1.000
_cell.length_b   1.000
_cell.length_c   1.000
_cell.angle_alpha   90.00
_cell.angle_beta   90.00
_cell.angle_gamma   90.00
#
_symmetry.space_group_name_H-M   'P 1'
#
loop_
_entity.id
_entity.type
_entity.pdbx_description
1 polymer ?
#
loop_
_entity_poly.entity_id
_entity_poly.type
_entity_poly.pdbx_seq_one_letter_code
_entity_poly.pdbx_strand_id
1 'polypeptide(L)'
;MEGTHRESAIFEKSSRKSSRMASILAERDSIGIASFSECRASETMWAHYAGEFHGITISYRFKRLVRSTPNDIELVRVTYDDVPPVFLNDRMPDTEKARLALSTKTLRWGEEREWRLLSPKIGLVHFDDPLTVAGVTIGVRFERKRHLPKLLNICRKANVKLYEANISGYQLEYTEMAK
;
A
#
# COMPACT_ATOMS: atom_id res chain seq x y z
N MET A 1 15.21 2.11 3.67
CA MET A 1 14.51 1.16 2.79
C MET A 1 13.05 1.59 2.62
N GLU A 2 12.39 1.99 3.70
CA GLU A 2 11.28 2.96 3.78
C GLU A 2 11.31 3.54 5.21
N GLY A 3 10.64 4.66 5.51
CA GLY A 3 10.65 5.23 6.87
C GLY A 3 12.02 5.76 7.33
N THR A 4 12.96 5.90 6.40
CA THR A 4 14.31 6.43 6.65
C THR A 4 14.27 7.95 6.53
N HIS A 5 15.04 8.67 7.33
CA HIS A 5 15.10 10.12 7.31
C HIS A 5 16.54 10.61 7.53
N ARG A 6 16.81 11.86 7.16
CA ARG A 6 18.01 12.61 7.51
C ARG A 6 17.64 13.72 8.49
N GLU A 7 18.58 14.13 9.33
CA GLU A 7 18.38 15.26 10.24
C GLU A 7 19.06 16.52 9.66
N SER A 8 18.50 17.70 9.92
CA SER A 8 19.20 18.96 9.59
C SER A 8 20.32 19.26 10.60
N ALA A 9 21.38 19.94 10.18
CA ALA A 9 22.52 20.29 11.05
C ALA A 9 22.12 21.13 12.30
N ILE A 10 20.98 21.83 12.23
CA ILE A 10 20.39 22.58 13.36
C ILE A 10 19.66 21.63 14.32
N PHE A 11 19.01 20.59 13.78
CA PHE A 11 18.36 19.55 14.56
C PHE A 11 19.39 18.69 15.32
N GLU A 12 20.54 18.42 14.70
CA GLU A 12 21.65 17.69 15.34
C GLU A 12 22.23 18.41 16.57
N LYS A 13 22.22 19.75 16.59
CA LYS A 13 22.79 20.57 17.67
C LYS A 13 21.80 20.86 18.81
N SER A 14 20.58 20.33 18.76
CA SER A 14 19.54 20.57 19.77
C SER A 14 19.76 19.74 21.04
N SER A 15 19.71 20.38 22.21
CA SER A 15 19.79 19.69 23.52
C SER A 15 18.60 18.76 23.81
N ARG A 16 17.49 18.91 23.08
CA ARG A 16 16.27 18.06 23.18
C ARG A 16 16.15 17.04 22.04
N LYS A 17 17.23 16.78 21.31
CA LYS A 17 17.27 15.89 20.14
C LYS A 17 16.71 14.50 20.46
N SER A 18 17.26 13.84 21.48
CA SER A 18 16.93 12.44 21.79
C SER A 18 15.46 12.26 22.14
N SER A 19 14.85 13.20 22.87
CA SER A 19 13.43 13.12 23.24
C SER A 19 12.51 13.39 22.05
N ARG A 20 12.85 14.36 21.18
CA ARG A 20 12.03 14.66 19.99
C ARG A 20 12.13 13.54 18.95
N MET A 21 13.32 12.97 18.75
CA MET A 21 13.46 11.81 17.88
C MET A 21 12.74 10.58 18.39
N ALA A 22 12.81 10.31 19.70
CA ALA A 22 12.02 9.24 20.31
C ALA A 22 10.52 9.45 20.08
N SER A 23 10.03 10.69 20.16
CA SER A 23 8.64 11.04 19.87
C SER A 23 8.26 10.76 18.42
N ILE A 24 9.06 11.22 17.44
CA ILE A 24 8.78 10.99 16.02
C ILE A 24 8.77 9.49 15.69
N LEU A 25 9.70 8.71 16.24
CA LEU A 25 9.74 7.26 16.05
C LEU A 25 8.54 6.58 16.69
N ALA A 26 8.11 7.02 17.87
CA ALA A 26 6.90 6.51 18.51
C ALA A 26 5.64 6.80 17.67
N GLU A 27 5.52 7.99 17.07
CA GLU A 27 4.43 8.31 16.14
C GLU A 27 4.50 7.47 14.86
N ARG A 28 5.69 7.23 14.32
CA ARG A 28 5.86 6.36 13.15
C ARG A 28 5.36 4.95 13.42
N ASP A 29 5.69 4.43 14.60
CA ASP A 29 5.37 3.05 14.98
C ASP A 29 3.91 2.89 15.43
N SER A 30 3.18 3.99 15.67
CA SER A 30 1.74 3.98 15.99
C SER A 30 0.85 4.01 14.75
N ILE A 31 1.34 4.52 13.62
CA ILE A 31 0.59 4.67 12.37
C ILE A 31 0.33 3.30 11.72
N GLY A 32 -0.94 3.03 11.41
CA GLY A 32 -1.32 1.86 10.61
C GLY A 32 -1.11 2.13 9.13
N ILE A 33 -0.56 1.15 8.39
CA ILE A 33 -0.26 1.29 6.96
C ILE A 33 -0.95 0.18 6.16
N ALA A 34 -1.58 0.55 5.05
CA ALA A 34 -1.94 -0.38 3.98
C ALA A 34 -1.38 0.13 2.65
N SER A 35 -0.69 -0.75 1.93
CA SER A 35 -0.01 -0.43 0.66
C SER A 35 -0.78 -0.95 -0.53
N PHE A 36 -0.91 -0.11 -1.56
CA PHE A 36 -1.60 -0.39 -2.82
C PHE A 36 -0.66 -0.07 -3.98
N SER A 37 -0.91 -0.66 -5.16
CA SER A 37 -0.18 -0.35 -6.38
C SER A 37 -1.12 0.13 -7.48
N GLU A 38 -0.66 1.09 -8.28
CA GLU A 38 -1.34 1.50 -9.51
C GLU A 38 -1.30 0.41 -10.61
N CYS A 39 -0.38 -0.56 -10.51
CA CYS A 39 -0.11 -1.51 -11.59
C CYS A 39 -0.41 -2.96 -11.22
N ARG A 40 -1.57 -3.45 -11.66
CA ARG A 40 -1.89 -4.88 -11.57
C ARG A 40 -0.98 -5.75 -12.44
N ALA A 41 -0.43 -5.21 -13.53
CA ALA A 41 0.39 -5.95 -14.50
C ALA A 41 1.88 -6.04 -14.15
N SER A 42 2.30 -5.55 -12.98
CA SER A 42 3.70 -5.65 -12.56
C SER A 42 4.04 -7.09 -12.18
N GLU A 43 4.80 -7.76 -13.03
CA GLU A 43 5.31 -9.12 -12.78
C GLU A 43 6.14 -9.18 -11.51
N THR A 44 6.95 -8.14 -11.25
CA THR A 44 7.72 -7.97 -10.01
C THR A 44 6.82 -7.97 -8.78
N MET A 45 5.67 -7.28 -8.83
CA MET A 45 4.71 -7.29 -7.73
C MET A 45 4.07 -8.67 -7.52
N TRP A 46 3.72 -9.35 -8.61
CA TRP A 46 3.21 -10.72 -8.53
C TRP A 46 4.25 -11.70 -7.97
N ALA A 47 5.52 -11.52 -8.32
CA ALA A 47 6.62 -12.33 -7.81
C ALA A 47 6.81 -12.13 -6.31
N HIS A 48 6.91 -10.88 -5.85
CA HIS A 48 7.23 -10.54 -4.46
C HIS A 48 6.05 -10.64 -3.50
N TYR A 49 4.87 -10.16 -3.90
CA TYR A 49 3.73 -9.97 -2.98
C TYR A 49 2.60 -10.97 -3.18
N ALA A 50 2.50 -11.60 -4.35
CA ALA A 50 1.49 -12.62 -4.63
C ALA A 50 2.07 -14.05 -4.60
N GLY A 51 3.15 -14.25 -3.82
CA GLY A 51 3.80 -15.54 -3.63
C GLY A 51 4.19 -16.20 -4.95
N GLU A 52 4.99 -15.53 -5.77
CA GLU A 52 5.40 -16.03 -7.09
C GLU A 52 4.22 -16.42 -7.99
N PHE A 53 3.23 -15.54 -8.14
CA PHE A 53 2.04 -15.77 -8.97
C PHE A 53 1.09 -16.88 -8.49
N HIS A 54 1.24 -17.42 -7.27
CA HIS A 54 0.28 -18.39 -6.71
C HIS A 54 -0.91 -17.72 -6.01
N GLY A 55 -0.77 -16.44 -5.65
CA GLY A 55 -1.73 -15.68 -4.86
C GLY A 55 -2.84 -15.02 -5.68
N ILE A 56 -3.40 -13.96 -5.08
CA ILE A 56 -4.45 -13.14 -5.67
C ILE A 56 -4.11 -11.66 -5.56
N THR A 57 -4.72 -10.84 -6.41
CA THR A 57 -4.74 -9.37 -6.24
C THR A 57 -6.18 -8.91 -6.08
N ILE A 58 -6.40 -7.94 -5.19
CA ILE A 58 -7.69 -7.25 -5.03
C ILE A 58 -7.56 -5.90 -5.72
N SER A 59 -8.42 -5.62 -6.70
CA SER A 59 -8.46 -4.34 -7.38
C SER A 59 -9.53 -3.44 -6.76
N TYR A 60 -9.23 -2.16 -6.67
CA TYR A 60 -10.08 -1.16 -6.05
C TYR A 60 -10.49 -0.08 -7.05
N ARG A 61 -11.71 0.45 -6.93
CA ARG A 61 -12.14 1.64 -7.66
C ARG A 61 -11.58 2.86 -6.95
N PHE A 62 -10.44 3.37 -7.41
CA PHE A 62 -9.70 4.44 -6.73
C PHE A 62 -10.57 5.64 -6.30
N LYS A 63 -11.42 6.17 -7.19
CA LYS A 63 -12.33 7.29 -6.85
C LYS A 63 -13.29 6.96 -5.69
N ARG A 64 -13.77 5.72 -5.60
CA ARG A 64 -14.63 5.27 -4.50
C ARG A 64 -13.83 5.08 -3.24
N LEU A 65 -12.65 4.44 -3.33
CA LEU A 65 -11.73 4.27 -2.22
C LEU A 65 -11.43 5.62 -1.55
N VAL A 66 -11.00 6.62 -2.32
CA VAL A 66 -10.74 7.98 -1.82
C VAL A 66 -11.96 8.59 -1.14
N ARG A 67 -13.15 8.45 -1.76
CA ARG A 67 -14.39 9.02 -1.22
C ARG A 67 -14.87 8.29 0.04
N SER A 68 -14.58 7.00 0.18
CA SER A 68 -14.97 6.18 1.34
C SER A 68 -13.91 6.15 2.43
N THR A 69 -12.73 6.73 2.20
CA THR A 69 -11.69 6.89 3.23
C THR A 69 -12.19 7.81 4.36
N PRO A 70 -12.15 7.37 5.62
CA PRO A 70 -12.44 8.22 6.78
C PRO A 70 -11.56 9.48 6.83
N ASN A 71 -12.08 10.58 7.39
CA ASN A 71 -11.39 11.88 7.40
C ASN A 71 -10.07 11.90 8.19
N ASP A 72 -9.90 11.00 9.16
CA ASP A 72 -8.67 10.87 9.95
C ASP A 72 -7.62 9.98 9.28
N ILE A 73 -7.94 9.43 8.10
CA ILE A 73 -7.08 8.55 7.33
C ILE A 73 -6.63 9.24 6.06
N GLU A 74 -5.35 9.13 5.77
CA GLU A 74 -4.78 9.72 4.56
C GLU A 74 -4.49 8.66 3.53
N LEU A 75 -4.77 8.95 2.26
CA LEU A 75 -4.32 8.15 1.13
C LEU A 75 -3.28 8.95 0.34
N VAL A 76 -2.02 8.56 0.48
CA VAL A 76 -0.87 9.29 -0.06
C VAL A 76 -0.17 8.48 -1.14
N ARG A 77 0.33 9.17 -2.17
CA ARG A 77 1.20 8.56 -3.17
C ARG A 77 2.63 8.56 -2.63
N VAL A 78 3.30 7.42 -2.69
CA VAL A 78 4.69 7.30 -2.21
C VAL A 78 5.61 8.10 -3.13
N THR A 79 6.46 8.91 -2.51
CA THR A 79 7.53 9.64 -3.20
C THR A 79 8.78 8.77 -3.23
N TYR A 80 9.37 8.62 -4.40
CA TYR A 80 10.57 7.81 -4.59
C TYR A 80 11.79 8.71 -4.74
N ASP A 81 12.74 8.59 -3.82
CA ASP A 81 14.00 9.34 -3.80
C ASP A 81 15.08 8.50 -3.11
N ASP A 82 16.30 8.53 -3.63
CA ASP A 82 17.46 7.89 -2.98
C ASP A 82 18.05 8.73 -1.85
N VAL A 83 17.63 9.99 -1.74
CA VAL A 83 17.90 10.88 -0.62
C VAL A 83 16.70 10.84 0.34
N PRO A 84 16.86 10.35 1.58
CA PRO A 84 15.76 10.34 2.55
C PRO A 84 15.31 11.77 2.93
N PRO A 85 14.03 11.95 3.30
CA PRO A 85 13.50 13.25 3.70
C PRO A 85 14.24 13.82 4.91
N VAL A 86 14.39 15.13 4.96
CA VAL A 86 15.10 15.83 6.04
C VAL A 86 14.11 16.29 7.10
N PHE A 87 14.33 15.90 8.36
CA PHE A 87 13.67 16.47 9.50
C PHE A 87 14.29 17.83 9.85
N LEU A 88 13.56 18.88 9.52
CA LEU A 88 13.89 20.25 9.88
C LEU A 88 13.60 20.48 11.37
N ASN A 89 14.34 21.37 12.02
CA ASN A 89 14.01 21.85 13.36
C ASN A 89 12.98 22.99 13.28
N ASP A 90 11.83 22.67 12.72
CA ASP A 90 10.70 23.58 12.49
C ASP A 90 9.53 23.26 13.43
N ARG A 91 8.42 23.98 13.23
CA ARG A 91 7.15 23.79 13.96
C ARG A 91 6.29 22.65 13.40
N MET A 92 6.79 21.87 12.43
CA MET A 92 6.04 20.73 11.92
C MET A 92 5.81 19.71 13.05
N PRO A 93 4.57 19.23 13.23
CA PRO A 93 4.25 18.20 14.22
C PRO A 93 5.06 16.92 14.01
N ASP A 94 5.36 16.21 15.09
CA ASP A 94 6.13 14.97 15.01
C ASP A 94 5.35 13.86 14.26
N THR A 95 4.01 13.89 14.31
CA THR A 95 3.12 13.04 13.49
C THR A 95 3.29 13.28 11.99
N GLU A 96 3.39 14.54 11.56
CA GLU A 96 3.62 14.90 10.15
C GLU A 96 5.01 14.47 9.68
N LYS A 97 6.02 14.57 10.55
CA LYS A 97 7.37 14.05 10.25
C LYS A 97 7.38 12.53 10.10
N ALA A 98 6.64 11.83 10.95
CA ALA A 98 6.44 10.40 10.84
C ALA A 98 5.74 10.03 9.52
N ARG A 99 4.63 10.70 9.18
CA ARG A 99 3.92 10.52 7.90
C ARG A 99 4.80 10.79 6.70
N LEU A 100 5.63 11.85 6.73
CA LEU A 100 6.59 12.16 5.68
C LEU A 100 7.60 11.03 5.48
N ALA A 101 8.19 10.53 6.57
CA ALA A 101 9.12 9.40 6.49
C ALA A 101 8.43 8.14 5.93
N LEU A 102 7.19 7.88 6.33
CA LEU A 102 6.37 6.76 5.84
C LEU A 102 5.85 6.95 4.42
N SER A 103 5.93 8.15 3.85
CA SER A 103 5.49 8.45 2.48
C SER A 103 6.65 8.48 1.49
N THR A 104 7.86 8.08 1.91
CA THR A 104 9.06 8.08 1.07
C THR A 104 9.73 6.71 1.01
N LYS A 105 10.25 6.36 -0.18
CA LYS A 105 10.92 5.08 -0.45
C LYS A 105 12.09 5.30 -1.42
N THR A 106 13.08 4.41 -1.44
CA THR A 106 14.22 4.48 -2.40
C THR A 106 13.73 4.25 -3.83
N LEU A 107 14.40 4.87 -4.81
CA LEU A 107 14.06 4.77 -6.23
C LEU A 107 14.06 3.31 -6.75
N ARG A 108 14.82 2.43 -6.11
CA ARG A 108 14.85 0.99 -6.41
C ARG A 108 13.50 0.28 -6.34
N TRP A 109 12.54 0.83 -5.59
CA TRP A 109 11.18 0.31 -5.48
C TRP A 109 10.15 1.12 -6.28
N GLY A 110 10.59 2.03 -7.16
CA GLY A 110 9.72 2.92 -7.94
C GLY A 110 8.70 2.19 -8.81
N GLU A 111 9.05 0.98 -9.28
CA GLU A 111 8.17 0.12 -10.10
C GLU A 111 6.88 -0.30 -9.38
N GLU A 112 6.87 -0.27 -8.04
CA GLU A 112 5.66 -0.57 -7.26
C GLU A 112 4.54 0.44 -7.52
N ARG A 113 4.87 1.69 -7.87
CA ARG A 113 3.91 2.80 -8.05
C ARG A 113 2.90 2.84 -6.90
N GLU A 114 3.44 2.95 -5.70
CA GLU A 114 2.75 2.67 -4.45
C GLU A 114 1.87 3.85 -4.00
N TRP A 115 0.69 3.51 -3.48
CA TRP A 115 -0.13 4.37 -2.64
C TRP A 115 -0.21 3.77 -1.25
N ARG A 116 -0.12 4.61 -0.21
CA ARG A 116 -0.28 4.20 1.19
C ARG A 116 -1.51 4.83 1.79
N LEU A 117 -2.30 4.00 2.45
CA LEU A 117 -3.26 4.44 3.44
C LEU A 117 -2.55 4.54 4.78
N LEU A 118 -2.60 5.71 5.41
CA LEU A 118 -2.00 6.01 6.71
C LEU A 118 -3.10 6.29 7.73
N SER A 119 -3.36 5.29 8.59
CA SER A 119 -4.32 5.36 9.68
C SER A 119 -3.65 5.89 10.96
N PRO A 120 -4.34 6.71 11.79
CA PRO A 120 -3.80 7.20 13.06
C PRO A 120 -3.40 6.09 14.04
N LYS A 121 -3.91 4.88 13.85
CA LYS A 121 -3.63 3.71 14.68
C LYS A 121 -3.50 2.45 13.86
N ILE A 122 -2.67 1.52 14.33
CA ILE A 122 -2.62 0.14 13.85
C ILE A 122 -3.97 -0.55 14.10
N GLY A 123 -4.47 -1.23 13.07
CA GLY A 123 -5.68 -2.03 13.17
C GLY A 123 -6.51 -2.02 11.90
N LEU A 124 -7.74 -2.53 12.02
CA LEU A 124 -8.68 -2.58 10.90
C LEU A 124 -9.27 -1.19 10.62
N VAL A 125 -9.29 -0.84 9.34
CA VAL A 125 -10.00 0.32 8.81
C VAL A 125 -11.21 -0.18 8.03
N HIS A 126 -12.39 0.28 8.41
CA HIS A 126 -13.64 -0.12 7.77
C HIS A 126 -14.01 0.86 6.65
N PHE A 127 -14.44 0.30 5.52
CA PHE A 127 -14.97 1.03 4.38
C PHE A 127 -16.40 0.58 4.12
N ASP A 128 -17.33 1.52 4.09
CA ASP A 128 -18.76 1.20 4.00
C ASP A 128 -19.29 1.10 2.56
N ASP A 129 -18.52 1.51 1.55
CA ASP A 129 -18.94 1.40 0.14
C ASP A 129 -18.59 0.01 -0.41
N PRO A 130 -19.58 -0.90 -0.59
CA PRO A 130 -19.34 -2.25 -1.09
C PRO A 130 -18.84 -2.28 -2.55
N LEU A 131 -18.98 -1.18 -3.28
CA LEU A 131 -18.49 -1.03 -4.66
C LEU A 131 -17.04 -0.55 -4.72
N THR A 132 -16.38 -0.37 -3.58
CA THR A 132 -14.96 0.01 -3.50
C THR A 132 -14.07 -1.07 -4.09
N VAL A 133 -14.38 -2.35 -3.83
CA VAL A 133 -13.69 -3.48 -4.47
C VAL A 133 -14.21 -3.66 -5.88
N ALA A 134 -13.33 -3.54 -6.86
CA ALA A 134 -13.65 -3.67 -8.28
C ALA A 134 -13.60 -5.13 -8.75
N GLY A 135 -12.67 -5.92 -8.22
CA GLY A 135 -12.42 -7.27 -8.68
C GLY A 135 -11.38 -8.00 -7.84
N VAL A 136 -11.34 -9.32 -8.02
CA VAL A 136 -10.26 -10.19 -7.56
C VAL A 136 -9.63 -10.83 -8.79
N THR A 137 -8.31 -10.94 -8.82
CA THR A 137 -7.59 -11.64 -9.89
C THR A 137 -6.76 -12.75 -9.29
N ILE A 138 -6.86 -13.97 -9.82
CA ILE A 138 -5.98 -15.07 -9.46
C ILE A 138 -4.71 -15.07 -10.32
N GLY A 139 -3.58 -15.42 -9.72
CA GLY A 139 -2.31 -15.51 -10.42
C GLY A 139 -2.21 -16.75 -11.32
N VAL A 140 -1.23 -16.73 -12.22
CA VAL A 140 -1.00 -17.77 -13.24
C VAL A 140 -0.73 -19.15 -12.63
N ARG A 141 -0.13 -19.19 -11.43
CA ARG A 141 0.23 -20.42 -10.70
C ARG A 141 -0.77 -20.75 -9.59
N PHE A 142 -1.94 -20.11 -9.57
CA PHE A 142 -2.95 -20.30 -8.53
C PHE A 142 -3.43 -21.76 -8.45
N GLU A 143 -3.52 -22.33 -7.23
CA GLU A 143 -3.95 -23.72 -7.00
C GLU A 143 -5.47 -23.87 -7.18
N ARG A 144 -5.93 -23.90 -8.44
CA ARG A 144 -7.34 -23.84 -8.82
C ARG A 144 -8.20 -24.91 -8.13
N LYS A 145 -7.77 -26.18 -8.15
CA LYS A 145 -8.55 -27.29 -7.58
C LYS A 145 -8.87 -27.09 -6.09
N ARG A 146 -7.93 -26.51 -5.34
CA ARG A 146 -8.04 -26.36 -3.89
C ARG A 146 -8.80 -25.10 -3.49
N HIS A 147 -8.54 -23.97 -4.14
CA HIS A 147 -8.98 -22.67 -3.65
C HIS A 147 -10.08 -21.99 -4.50
N LEU A 148 -10.18 -22.32 -5.79
CA LEU A 148 -11.11 -21.63 -6.70
C LEU A 148 -12.59 -21.76 -6.30
N PRO A 149 -13.12 -22.94 -5.88
CA PRO A 149 -14.53 -23.04 -5.51
C PRO A 149 -14.90 -22.12 -4.34
N LYS A 150 -14.03 -22.01 -3.34
CA LYS A 150 -14.21 -21.10 -2.19
C LYS A 150 -14.18 -19.64 -2.64
N LEU A 151 -13.21 -19.28 -3.50
CA LEU A 151 -13.05 -17.92 -3.97
C LEU A 151 -14.22 -17.45 -4.85
N LEU A 152 -14.72 -18.32 -5.74
CA LEU A 152 -15.92 -18.06 -6.54
C LEU A 152 -17.14 -17.78 -5.65
N ASN A 153 -17.34 -18.58 -4.60
CA ASN A 153 -18.43 -18.37 -3.65
C ASN A 153 -18.33 -17.02 -2.92
N ILE A 154 -17.11 -16.63 -2.49
CA ILE A 154 -16.86 -15.33 -1.86
C ILE A 154 -17.16 -14.19 -2.84
N CYS A 155 -16.63 -14.26 -4.05
CA CYS A 155 -16.82 -13.22 -5.07
C CYS A 155 -18.30 -13.10 -5.46
N ARG A 156 -19.03 -14.21 -5.59
CA ARG A 156 -20.47 -14.22 -5.87
C ARG A 156 -21.27 -13.54 -4.75
N LYS A 157 -21.00 -13.90 -3.48
CA LYS A 157 -21.66 -13.29 -2.31
C LYS A 157 -21.37 -11.79 -2.18
N ALA A 158 -20.14 -11.38 -2.49
CA ALA A 158 -19.73 -9.98 -2.47
C ALA A 158 -20.12 -9.20 -3.74
N ASN A 159 -20.70 -9.86 -4.76
CA ASN A 159 -20.93 -9.31 -6.09
C ASN A 159 -19.68 -8.67 -6.73
N VAL A 160 -18.52 -9.29 -6.51
CA VAL A 160 -17.22 -8.86 -7.04
C VAL A 160 -16.85 -9.73 -8.24
N LYS A 161 -16.26 -9.11 -9.26
CA LYS A 161 -15.79 -9.83 -10.46
C LYS A 161 -14.54 -10.65 -10.14
N LEU A 162 -14.45 -11.85 -10.70
CA LEU A 162 -13.24 -12.68 -10.61
C LEU A 162 -12.56 -12.73 -11.98
N TYR A 163 -11.25 -12.52 -11.99
CA TYR A 163 -10.40 -12.56 -13.17
C TYR A 163 -9.33 -13.63 -13.02
N GLU A 164 -8.88 -14.16 -14.14
CA GLU A 164 -7.73 -15.06 -14.23
C GLU A 164 -6.62 -14.37 -15.01
N ALA A 165 -5.41 -14.35 -14.42
CA ALA A 165 -4.21 -13.91 -15.11
C ALA A 165 -3.65 -15.02 -16.00
N ASN A 166 -3.27 -14.66 -17.23
CA ASN A 166 -2.59 -15.54 -18.19
C ASN A 166 -1.39 -14.81 -18.78
N ILE A 167 -0.42 -15.57 -19.29
CA ILE A 167 0.73 -15.02 -20.01
C ILE A 167 0.48 -15.17 -21.50
N SER A 168 0.52 -14.05 -22.22
CA SER A 168 0.40 -13.96 -23.66
C SER A 168 1.64 -13.24 -24.20
N GLY A 169 2.57 -14.01 -24.77
CA GLY A 169 3.91 -13.51 -25.08
C GLY A 169 4.66 -13.07 -23.82
N TYR A 170 4.99 -11.77 -23.74
CA TYR A 170 5.67 -11.14 -22.60
C TYR A 170 4.73 -10.25 -21.77
N GLN A 171 3.42 -10.49 -21.84
CA GLN A 171 2.42 -9.66 -21.15
C GLN A 171 1.47 -10.51 -20.31
N LEU A 172 1.10 -9.96 -19.14
CA LEU A 172 -0.01 -10.45 -18.34
C LEU A 172 -1.33 -9.95 -18.91
N GLU A 173 -2.14 -10.89 -19.38
CA GLU A 173 -3.52 -10.66 -19.79
C GLU A 173 -4.50 -11.18 -18.72
N TYR A 174 -5.71 -10.63 -18.73
CA TYR A 174 -6.70 -10.94 -17.70
C TYR A 174 -8.06 -11.21 -18.31
N THR A 175 -8.61 -12.39 -18.02
CA THR A 175 -9.92 -12.81 -18.53
C THR A 175 -10.92 -12.85 -17.38
N GLU A 176 -12.09 -12.23 -17.55
CA GLU A 176 -13.18 -12.31 -16.57
C GLU A 176 -13.75 -13.73 -16.56
N MET A 177 -13.85 -14.34 -15.38
CA MET A 177 -14.44 -15.66 -15.21
C MET A 177 -15.97 -15.55 -15.19
N ALA A 178 -16.65 -16.46 -15.88
CA ALA A 178 -18.12 -16.54 -15.84
C ALA A 178 -18.62 -16.79 -14.41
N LYS A 179 -19.73 -16.14 -14.04
CA LYS A 179 -20.33 -16.19 -12.69
C LYS A 179 -21.06 -17.51 -12.39
#